data_AF-A0A7V3KPT5-F1
#
_entry.id   AF-A0A7V3KPT5-F1
#
_cell.length_a   1.000
_cell.length_b   1.000
_cell.length_c   1.000
_cell.angle_alpha   90.00
_cell.angle_beta   90.00
_cell.angle_gamma   90.00
#
_symmetry.space_group_name_H-M   'P 1'
#
loop_
_entity.id
_entity.type
_entity.pdbx_description
1 polymer ?
#
loop_
_entity_poly.entity_id
_entity_poly.type
_entity_poly.pdbx_seq_one_letter_code
_entity_poly.pdbx_strand_id
1 'polypeptide(L)'
;MEKSAAVKDILIIVFSFSLLSFAQEISPFGMGIYPGRFSPNKLSKVLKLANAAGIKWTRMDFYWPEIEPWQGNFSWDQLDWQVDSVRAHSIKILGILGFTPEWVSHYAPTTIEQRELFGHYVYETVKHFKGRVDYWEIWNEPNGGSFWKPRPNVEDYTKLLKIAYIEAKKGNPNCTVLAPGLSNMDTDFIEGIYEHGGGKYFDVFSFHPYPSYSWGPPDVNLVWGAKAIRKIMCRYGKVKPFWISEFGYSTRVSGVPEEMQAVNLVRGYVQGIALHFEDIMWYDFIDDGVDIQDNEMSWGVLNHDYIPKPSYAAYKKMTEMLASSRFEKSIFGNEGQVRGMLFKRSNKRIIVLWSVKGISGIELKVGVKQVTLTNLYGNVSRIACPDGVLKLHLSESPVYVSDFTVTPVRLDRTISAFVPRQWLVCGPFLSSKDNGLQADFLKSQGGESAVEPKPGEIVKNDSLPEGKTNWKQFETDEVGVGNLISIFKPNENVVAYAFCNIKSDANRTAVLDVSSDDGNKVWINHQDVLLDHNHRKVWEGERLVEVRLYKGSNPCLMKIENRAGGWGFYLRVLGN
;
A
#
# COMPACT_ATOMS: atom_id res chain seq x y z
N MET A 1 84.75 -4.96 26.96
CA MET A 1 84.69 -3.92 28.01
C MET A 1 83.34 -3.23 27.92
N GLU A 2 82.71 -3.10 29.08
CA GLU A 2 81.33 -2.70 29.34
C GLU A 2 80.89 -1.35 28.73
N LYS A 3 79.55 -1.25 28.54
CA LYS A 3 78.61 -0.17 28.93
C LYS A 3 77.60 0.08 27.79
N SER A 4 76.36 -0.41 27.94
CA SER A 4 75.21 0.29 28.52
C SER A 4 74.60 1.35 27.59
N ALA A 5 73.41 1.08 27.05
CA ALA A 5 72.30 2.03 27.01
C ALA A 5 70.98 1.32 26.62
N ALA A 6 69.94 1.66 27.36
CA ALA A 6 68.63 1.04 27.41
C ALA A 6 67.63 1.64 26.40
N VAL A 7 66.73 0.77 25.92
CA VAL A 7 65.26 0.93 25.79
C VAL A 7 64.70 2.19 25.13
N LYS A 8 64.00 1.99 24.01
CA LYS A 8 62.55 2.29 23.87
C LYS A 8 62.01 1.79 22.52
N ASP A 9 61.28 0.68 22.57
CA ASP A 9 60.41 0.24 21.49
C ASP A 9 59.29 1.29 21.29
N ILE A 10 59.26 1.89 20.11
CA ILE A 10 58.15 2.74 19.68
C ILE A 10 57.05 1.81 19.16
N LEU A 11 56.04 1.60 19.99
CA LEU A 11 54.78 0.97 19.60
C LEU A 11 54.05 1.90 18.62
N ILE A 12 54.16 1.65 17.31
CA ILE A 12 53.31 2.31 16.32
C ILE A 12 51.92 1.67 16.41
N ILE A 13 51.03 2.32 17.18
CA ILE A 13 49.60 2.01 17.14
C ILE A 13 49.06 2.57 15.83
N VAL A 14 48.93 1.71 14.82
CA VAL A 14 48.15 2.01 13.61
C VAL A 14 46.67 1.94 14.00
N PHE A 15 46.06 3.08 14.32
CA PHE A 15 44.61 3.18 14.33
C PHE A 15 44.10 3.08 12.89
N SER A 16 43.67 1.88 12.49
CA SER A 16 42.83 1.71 11.32
C SER A 16 41.45 2.29 11.64
N PHE A 17 41.27 3.59 11.40
CA PHE A 17 39.94 4.15 11.24
C PHE A 17 39.36 3.58 9.95
N SER A 18 38.63 2.47 10.06
CA SER A 18 37.63 2.12 9.06
C SER A 18 36.59 3.24 9.08
N LEU A 19 36.77 4.22 8.19
CA LEU A 19 35.69 5.08 7.73
C LEU A 19 34.65 4.17 7.07
N LEU A 20 33.78 3.57 7.87
CA LEU A 20 32.44 3.21 7.46
C LEU A 20 31.77 4.54 7.11
N SER A 21 31.92 4.98 5.86
CA SER A 21 30.98 5.94 5.31
C SER A 21 29.63 5.24 5.30
N PHE A 22 28.85 5.47 6.35
CA PHE A 22 27.41 5.38 6.21
C PHE A 22 27.03 6.51 5.26
N ALA A 23 27.16 6.27 3.95
CA ALA A 23 26.27 6.93 3.01
C ALA A 23 24.88 6.61 3.54
N GLN A 24 24.21 7.59 4.14
CA GLN A 24 22.90 7.39 4.72
C GLN A 24 21.98 7.04 3.54
N GLU A 25 21.74 5.74 3.37
CA GLU A 25 20.91 5.20 2.30
C GLU A 25 19.58 5.95 2.34
N ILE A 26 19.20 6.55 1.20
CA ILE A 26 17.91 7.23 1.08
C ILE A 26 16.85 6.17 1.39
N SER A 27 16.00 6.48 2.37
CA SER A 27 14.96 5.56 2.81
C SER A 27 13.73 5.74 1.93
N PRO A 28 13.16 4.68 1.33
CA PRO A 28 12.02 4.77 0.41
C PRO A 28 10.66 4.96 1.12
N PHE A 29 10.67 5.45 2.37
CA PHE A 29 9.53 5.47 3.26
C PHE A 29 9.19 6.93 3.61
N GLY A 30 8.66 7.66 2.63
CA GLY A 30 8.18 9.03 2.79
C GLY A 30 6.67 9.10 2.96
N MET A 31 6.13 10.22 3.42
CA MET A 31 4.68 10.48 3.45
C MET A 31 4.44 11.97 3.66
N GLY A 32 3.44 12.56 3.02
CA GLY A 32 3.07 13.97 3.24
C GLY A 32 2.51 14.18 4.64
N ILE A 33 3.27 14.83 5.53
CA ILE A 33 2.80 15.18 6.88
C ILE A 33 2.19 16.59 6.91
N TYR A 34 2.66 17.51 6.06
CA TYR A 34 2.18 18.90 5.98
C TYR A 34 2.18 19.62 7.34
N PRO A 35 3.35 19.83 7.97
CA PRO A 35 3.45 20.33 9.34
C PRO A 35 2.80 21.71 9.56
N GLY A 36 2.69 22.52 8.52
CA GLY A 36 2.02 23.84 8.56
C GLY A 36 0.53 23.79 8.87
N ARG A 37 -0.12 22.63 8.77
CA ARG A 37 -1.54 22.44 9.11
C ARG A 37 -1.80 22.34 10.62
N PHE A 38 -0.76 22.31 11.47
CA PHE A 38 -0.91 22.01 12.89
C PHE A 38 -0.40 23.11 13.82
N SER A 39 -1.12 23.31 14.93
CA SER A 39 -0.59 24.06 16.07
C SER A 39 0.60 23.30 16.72
N PRO A 40 1.46 23.98 17.49
CA PRO A 40 2.68 23.34 17.99
C PRO A 40 2.47 22.06 18.82
N ASN A 41 1.46 22.06 19.70
CA ASN A 41 1.15 20.89 20.52
C ASN A 41 0.64 19.70 19.68
N LYS A 42 -0.13 19.99 18.62
CA LYS A 42 -0.64 18.97 17.69
C LYS A 42 0.51 18.41 16.85
N LEU A 43 1.39 19.26 16.33
CA LEU A 43 2.51 18.82 15.49
C LEU A 43 3.42 17.81 16.20
N SER A 44 3.77 18.04 17.47
CA SER A 44 4.60 17.09 18.22
C SER A 44 3.95 15.70 18.34
N LYS A 45 2.63 15.63 18.55
CA LYS A 45 1.90 14.35 18.58
C LYS A 45 1.93 13.67 17.21
N VAL A 46 1.68 14.43 16.14
CA VAL A 46 1.70 13.95 14.75
C VAL A 46 3.08 13.38 14.39
N LEU A 47 4.16 14.10 14.67
CA LEU A 47 5.52 13.66 14.35
C LEU A 47 5.95 12.42 15.15
N LYS A 48 5.47 12.25 16.39
CA LYS A 48 5.68 11.02 17.17
C LYS A 48 4.99 9.82 16.53
N LEU A 49 3.75 9.98 16.07
CA LEU A 49 3.04 8.93 15.33
C LEU A 49 3.77 8.60 14.01
N ALA A 50 4.18 9.63 13.27
CA ALA A 50 4.87 9.45 12.01
C ALA A 50 6.18 8.66 12.16
N ASN A 51 7.01 9.05 13.12
CA ASN A 51 8.26 8.33 13.42
C ASN A 51 7.99 6.90 13.93
N ALA A 52 6.95 6.69 14.73
CA ALA A 52 6.55 5.36 15.21
C ALA A 52 6.04 4.44 14.10
N ALA A 53 5.48 5.01 13.02
CA ALA A 53 5.11 4.28 11.80
C ALA A 53 6.32 3.99 10.89
N GLY A 54 7.48 4.59 11.17
CA GLY A 54 8.71 4.40 10.41
C GLY A 54 8.90 5.39 9.25
N ILE A 55 8.13 6.49 9.20
CA ILE A 55 8.30 7.55 8.19
C ILE A 55 9.69 8.17 8.34
N LYS A 56 10.39 8.35 7.21
CA LYS A 56 11.73 8.95 7.13
C LYS A 56 11.79 10.21 6.31
N TRP A 57 10.77 10.47 5.50
CA TRP A 57 10.65 11.70 4.72
C TRP A 57 9.25 12.30 4.84
N THR A 58 9.19 13.62 4.84
CA THR A 58 7.96 14.35 4.56
C THR A 58 8.17 15.26 3.37
N ARG A 59 7.11 15.38 2.57
CA ARG A 59 6.95 16.48 1.62
C ARG A 59 6.22 17.62 2.29
N MET A 60 6.61 18.86 2.03
CA MET A 60 5.90 20.04 2.52
C MET A 60 6.14 21.26 1.63
N ASP A 61 5.19 22.18 1.68
CA ASP A 61 5.23 23.40 0.89
C ASP A 61 6.16 24.44 1.49
N PHE A 62 6.93 25.08 0.60
CA PHE A 62 7.64 26.32 0.85
C PHE A 62 6.97 27.34 -0.06
N TYR A 63 5.86 27.91 0.41
CA TYR A 63 5.05 28.84 -0.38
C TYR A 63 5.73 30.21 -0.46
N TRP A 64 6.13 30.63 -1.67
CA TRP A 64 6.70 31.95 -1.94
C TRP A 64 5.84 33.10 -1.38
N PRO A 65 4.50 33.15 -1.52
CA PRO A 65 3.70 34.22 -0.90
C PRO A 65 3.76 34.26 0.62
N GLU A 66 4.00 33.12 1.29
CA GLU A 66 4.14 33.08 2.74
C GLU A 66 5.56 33.47 3.19
N ILE A 67 6.56 33.11 2.38
CA ILE A 67 7.98 33.38 2.63
C ILE A 67 8.34 34.83 2.28
N GLU A 68 7.84 35.37 1.16
CA GLU A 68 8.10 36.73 0.69
C GLU A 68 6.77 37.45 0.37
N PRO A 69 6.00 37.87 1.40
CA PRO A 69 4.71 38.52 1.22
C PRO A 69 4.80 39.87 0.48
N TRP A 70 5.97 40.51 0.50
CA TRP A 70 6.30 41.72 -0.25
C TRP A 70 7.73 41.60 -0.76
N GLN A 71 8.01 42.18 -1.94
CA GLN A 71 9.33 42.11 -2.55
C GLN A 71 10.46 42.50 -1.57
N GLY A 72 11.42 41.60 -1.38
CA GLY A 72 12.58 41.75 -0.52
C GLY A 72 12.34 41.51 0.98
N ASN A 73 11.10 41.25 1.40
CA ASN A 73 10.76 41.04 2.81
C ASN A 73 10.50 39.57 3.09
N PHE A 74 11.54 38.87 3.52
CA PHE A 74 11.47 37.45 3.84
C PHE A 74 11.02 37.19 5.30
N SER A 75 10.12 36.22 5.48
CA SER A 75 9.60 35.76 6.76
C SER A 75 9.92 34.28 6.95
N TRP A 76 10.64 33.94 8.02
CA TRP A 76 11.14 32.57 8.23
C TRP A 76 10.58 31.89 9.47
N ASP A 77 10.13 32.63 10.49
CA ASP A 77 9.90 32.10 11.84
C ASP A 77 8.99 30.86 11.86
N GLN A 78 7.86 30.90 11.15
CA GLN A 78 6.93 29.78 11.08
C GLN A 78 7.55 28.56 10.40
N LEU A 79 8.31 28.77 9.33
CA LEU A 79 8.90 27.70 8.53
C LEU A 79 10.14 27.11 9.20
N ASP A 80 10.96 27.95 9.86
CA ASP A 80 12.06 27.52 10.72
C ASP A 80 11.55 26.60 11.83
N TRP A 81 10.48 27.00 12.51
CA TRP A 81 9.86 26.17 13.54
C TRP A 81 9.36 24.82 13.01
N GLN A 82 8.70 24.80 11.84
CA GLN A 82 8.23 23.56 11.22
C GLN A 82 9.39 22.64 10.83
N VAL A 83 10.40 23.18 10.14
CA VAL A 83 11.58 22.44 9.69
C VAL A 83 12.33 21.83 10.87
N ASP A 84 12.57 22.61 11.93
CA ASP A 84 13.31 22.13 13.09
C ASP A 84 12.49 21.10 13.90
N SER A 85 11.16 21.25 13.95
CA SER A 85 10.27 20.26 14.58
C SER A 85 10.32 18.91 13.87
N VAL A 86 10.26 18.91 12.54
CA VAL A 86 10.35 17.68 11.71
C VAL A 86 11.72 17.02 11.88
N ARG A 87 12.80 17.80 11.78
CA ARG A 87 14.18 17.30 11.92
C ARG A 87 14.47 16.71 13.29
N ALA A 88 13.92 17.29 14.35
CA ALA A 88 14.03 16.77 15.71
C ALA A 88 13.47 15.33 15.85
N HIS A 89 12.62 14.88 14.92
CA HIS A 89 12.07 13.52 14.87
C HIS A 89 12.80 12.62 13.86
N SER A 90 13.98 13.02 13.37
CA SER A 90 14.78 12.27 12.38
C SER A 90 14.04 12.00 11.06
N ILE A 91 13.15 12.92 10.68
CA ILE A 91 12.44 12.94 9.40
C ILE A 91 13.12 13.98 8.51
N LYS A 92 13.42 13.60 7.26
CA LYS A 92 13.98 14.49 6.23
C LYS A 92 12.86 15.19 5.46
N ILE A 93 13.18 16.29 4.79
CA ILE A 93 12.21 17.16 4.13
C ILE A 93 12.52 17.23 2.64
N LEU A 94 11.48 17.01 1.82
CA LEU A 94 11.41 17.49 0.45
C LEU A 94 10.58 18.78 0.44
N GLY A 95 11.23 19.92 0.19
CA GLY A 95 10.58 21.23 0.15
C GLY A 95 10.10 21.57 -1.26
N ILE A 96 8.84 21.96 -1.41
CA ILE A 96 8.27 22.37 -2.70
C ILE A 96 8.40 23.88 -2.85
N LEU A 97 9.12 24.34 -3.88
CA LEU A 97 9.30 25.76 -4.17
C LEU A 97 8.27 26.21 -5.22
N GLY A 98 7.30 27.00 -4.78
CA GLY A 98 6.17 27.57 -5.54
C GLY A 98 5.30 28.39 -4.57
N PHE A 99 4.11 28.89 -4.83
CA PHE A 99 3.57 29.41 -6.09
C PHE A 99 3.79 30.93 -6.16
N THR A 100 3.31 31.62 -7.19
CA THR A 100 3.56 33.06 -7.36
C THR A 100 2.79 33.94 -6.35
N PRO A 101 3.43 34.92 -5.68
CA PRO A 101 2.73 35.92 -4.88
C PRO A 101 2.03 36.96 -5.77
N GLU A 102 0.93 37.54 -5.27
CA GLU A 102 0.10 38.49 -6.02
C GLU A 102 0.87 39.74 -6.50
N TRP A 103 1.88 40.17 -5.74
CA TRP A 103 2.72 41.32 -6.11
C TRP A 103 3.63 41.04 -7.33
N VAL A 104 3.79 39.78 -7.74
CA VAL A 104 4.50 39.37 -8.96
C VAL A 104 3.52 39.08 -10.10
N SER A 105 2.53 38.21 -9.85
CA SER A 105 1.51 37.82 -10.83
C SER A 105 0.44 36.93 -10.19
N HIS A 106 -0.75 36.89 -10.80
CA HIS A 106 -1.78 35.88 -10.51
C HIS A 106 -1.52 34.53 -11.21
N TYR A 107 -0.47 34.42 -12.02
CA TYR A 107 -0.11 33.23 -12.79
C TYR A 107 1.33 32.78 -12.50
N ALA A 108 1.73 31.64 -13.06
CA ALA A 108 3.12 31.19 -13.02
C ALA A 108 4.06 32.22 -13.68
N PRO A 109 5.32 32.37 -13.24
CA PRO A 109 6.24 33.35 -13.81
C PRO A 109 6.56 33.04 -15.29
N THR A 110 6.20 33.94 -16.19
CA THR A 110 6.36 33.75 -17.65
C THR A 110 7.26 34.79 -18.32
N THR A 111 7.43 35.97 -17.72
CA THR A 111 8.41 36.98 -18.19
C THR A 111 9.80 36.70 -17.62
N ILE A 112 10.83 37.32 -18.19
CA ILE A 112 12.21 37.21 -17.67
C ILE A 112 12.26 37.76 -16.24
N GLU A 113 11.73 38.96 -16.02
CA GLU A 113 11.70 39.63 -14.71
C GLU A 113 10.98 38.79 -13.63
N GLN A 114 9.80 38.24 -13.93
CA GLN A 114 9.07 37.41 -12.97
C GLN A 114 9.85 36.14 -12.61
N ARG A 115 10.55 35.53 -13.60
CA ARG A 115 11.37 34.35 -13.34
C ARG A 115 12.63 34.69 -12.56
N GLU A 116 13.21 35.86 -12.76
CA GLU A 116 14.34 36.36 -11.96
C GLU A 116 13.93 36.59 -10.50
N LEU A 117 12.73 37.14 -10.26
CA LEU A 117 12.15 37.26 -8.92
C LEU A 117 11.94 35.88 -8.28
N PHE A 118 11.40 34.91 -9.02
CA PHE A 118 11.29 33.52 -8.55
C PHE A 118 12.67 32.92 -8.23
N GLY A 119 13.66 33.17 -9.07
CA GLY A 119 15.04 32.76 -8.84
C GLY A 119 15.62 33.35 -7.55
N HIS A 120 15.41 34.64 -7.29
CA HIS A 120 15.85 35.28 -6.05
C HIS A 120 15.22 34.65 -4.81
N TYR A 121 13.90 34.39 -4.86
CA TYR A 121 13.18 33.63 -3.84
C TYR A 121 13.79 32.24 -3.58
N VAL A 122 14.05 31.49 -4.66
CA VAL A 122 14.68 30.17 -4.58
C VAL A 122 16.07 30.26 -3.95
N TYR A 123 16.89 31.22 -4.37
CA TYR A 123 18.23 31.44 -3.81
C TYR A 123 18.19 31.70 -2.30
N GLU A 124 17.40 32.68 -1.84
CA GLU A 124 17.34 33.03 -0.42
C GLU A 124 16.75 31.89 0.43
N THR A 125 15.72 31.19 -0.06
CA THR A 125 15.14 30.04 0.63
C THR A 125 16.13 28.89 0.77
N VAL A 126 16.77 28.48 -0.33
CA VAL A 126 17.74 27.36 -0.32
C VAL A 126 18.98 27.70 0.52
N LYS A 127 19.42 28.96 0.49
CA LYS A 127 20.52 29.46 1.32
C LYS A 127 20.17 29.47 2.81
N HIS A 128 18.98 29.94 3.18
CA HIS A 128 18.51 30.01 4.58
C HIS A 128 18.38 28.62 5.22
N PHE A 129 17.91 27.63 4.46
CA PHE A 129 17.70 26.26 4.93
C PHE A 129 18.88 25.30 4.66
N LYS A 130 20.00 25.79 4.16
CA LYS A 130 21.19 24.96 3.89
C LYS A 130 21.61 24.14 5.11
N GLY A 131 21.73 22.82 4.93
CA GLY A 131 22.05 21.87 6.02
C GLY A 131 20.87 21.50 6.94
N ARG A 132 19.69 22.08 6.69
CA ARG A 132 18.42 21.71 7.33
C ARG A 132 17.47 21.06 6.32
N VAL A 133 17.42 21.58 5.10
CA VAL A 133 16.70 21.04 3.95
C VAL A 133 17.62 21.06 2.73
N ASP A 134 17.85 19.89 2.14
CA ASP A 134 18.77 19.72 1.02
C ASP A 134 18.09 19.16 -0.24
N TYR A 135 16.77 18.94 -0.23
CA TYR A 135 16.00 18.39 -1.35
C TYR A 135 14.85 19.34 -1.68
N TRP A 136 14.82 19.82 -2.93
CA TRP A 136 13.91 20.88 -3.37
C TRP A 136 13.20 20.49 -4.65
N GLU A 137 11.88 20.40 -4.62
CA GLU A 137 11.06 20.19 -5.81
C GLU A 137 10.61 21.53 -6.40
N ILE A 138 10.80 21.71 -7.71
CA ILE A 138 10.46 22.95 -8.38
C ILE A 138 9.04 22.88 -8.94
N TRP A 139 8.15 23.66 -8.30
CA TRP A 139 6.72 23.71 -8.56
C TRP A 139 5.98 22.41 -8.18
N ASN A 140 4.65 22.46 -8.26
CA ASN A 140 3.78 21.29 -8.12
C ASN A 140 2.91 21.16 -9.37
N GLU A 141 2.92 19.99 -10.00
CA GLU A 141 2.03 19.63 -11.12
C GLU A 141 1.89 20.69 -12.22
N PRO A 142 3.00 21.14 -12.84
CA PRO A 142 2.97 22.20 -13.86
C PRO A 142 2.21 21.79 -15.14
N ASN A 143 1.91 20.50 -15.31
CA ASN A 143 1.06 19.98 -16.38
C ASN A 143 -0.44 20.01 -16.02
N GLY A 144 -0.81 20.35 -14.78
CA GLY A 144 -2.19 20.51 -14.33
C GLY A 144 -2.69 21.96 -14.45
N GLY A 145 -3.86 22.16 -15.04
CA GLY A 145 -4.41 23.52 -15.27
C GLY A 145 -4.72 24.31 -13.99
N SER A 146 -4.94 23.64 -12.86
CA SER A 146 -5.15 24.29 -11.56
C SER A 146 -3.86 24.92 -11.01
N PHE A 147 -2.71 24.29 -11.26
CA PHE A 147 -1.40 24.69 -10.75
C PHE A 147 -0.56 25.45 -11.77
N TRP A 148 -0.93 25.44 -13.05
CA TRP A 148 -0.32 26.25 -14.09
C TRP A 148 -1.37 26.95 -14.96
N LYS A 149 -1.73 28.15 -14.53
CA LYS A 149 -2.75 29.00 -15.19
C LYS A 149 -2.09 29.97 -16.19
N PRO A 150 -2.81 30.39 -17.27
CA PRO A 150 -4.19 30.02 -17.62
C PRO A 150 -4.32 28.61 -18.23
N ARG A 151 -3.22 28.02 -18.69
CA ARG A 151 -3.13 26.62 -19.14
C ARG A 151 -1.69 26.14 -19.01
N PRO A 152 -1.46 24.82 -18.86
CA PRO A 152 -0.12 24.25 -18.84
C PRO A 152 0.73 24.67 -20.06
N ASN A 153 2.01 24.96 -19.81
CA ASN A 153 2.98 25.28 -20.84
C ASN A 153 4.37 24.73 -20.46
N VAL A 154 4.80 23.68 -21.16
CA VAL A 154 6.07 22.99 -20.91
C VAL A 154 7.30 23.85 -21.19
N GLU A 155 7.25 24.74 -22.18
CA GLU A 155 8.37 25.64 -22.49
C GLU A 155 8.56 26.67 -21.37
N ASP A 156 7.46 27.28 -20.91
CA ASP A 156 7.51 28.26 -19.82
C ASP A 156 7.94 27.64 -18.49
N TYR A 157 7.45 26.44 -18.19
CA TYR A 157 7.93 25.64 -17.06
C TYR A 157 9.43 25.36 -17.15
N THR A 158 9.90 24.94 -18.33
CA THR A 158 11.33 24.62 -18.53
C THR A 158 12.22 25.85 -18.33
N LYS A 159 11.78 27.03 -18.76
CA LYS A 159 12.50 28.30 -18.51
C LYS A 159 12.53 28.66 -17.02
N LEU A 160 11.43 28.45 -16.29
CA LEU A 160 11.36 28.63 -14.83
C LEU A 160 12.31 27.66 -14.12
N LEU A 161 12.23 26.37 -14.45
CA LEU A 161 13.06 25.29 -13.89
C LEU A 161 14.54 25.59 -14.05
N LYS A 162 14.97 26.07 -15.22
CA LYS A 162 16.36 26.46 -15.48
C LYS A 162 16.86 27.52 -14.49
N ILE A 163 16.08 28.57 -14.27
CA ILE A 163 16.46 29.65 -13.35
C ILE A 163 16.47 29.13 -11.92
N ALA A 164 15.41 28.41 -11.51
CA ALA A 164 15.31 27.82 -10.18
C ALA A 164 16.49 26.92 -9.84
N TYR A 165 16.89 26.03 -10.76
CA TYR A 165 18.03 25.14 -10.56
C TYR A 165 19.34 25.92 -10.34
N ILE A 166 19.61 26.94 -11.17
CA ILE A 166 20.84 27.74 -11.07
C ILE A 166 20.89 28.46 -9.72
N GLU A 167 19.79 29.08 -9.32
CA GLU A 167 19.70 29.84 -8.07
C GLU A 167 19.72 28.92 -6.83
N ALA A 168 19.06 27.75 -6.89
CA ALA A 168 19.14 26.74 -5.84
C ALA A 168 20.59 26.28 -5.62
N LYS A 169 21.31 25.96 -6.71
CA LYS A 169 22.73 25.56 -6.64
C LYS A 169 23.64 26.69 -6.15
N LYS A 170 23.32 27.96 -6.41
CA LYS A 170 24.03 29.11 -5.82
C LYS A 170 23.81 29.20 -4.30
N GLY A 171 22.58 29.01 -3.83
CA GLY A 171 22.25 29.03 -2.40
C GLY A 171 22.88 27.86 -1.65
N ASN A 172 22.81 26.66 -2.23
CA ASN A 172 23.44 25.44 -1.71
C ASN A 172 23.95 24.56 -2.86
N PRO A 173 25.27 24.55 -3.14
CA PRO A 173 25.84 23.72 -4.20
C PRO A 173 25.61 22.21 -4.04
N ASN A 174 25.31 21.77 -2.81
CA ASN A 174 25.11 20.36 -2.47
C ASN A 174 23.63 19.95 -2.41
N CYS A 175 22.67 20.86 -2.64
CA CYS A 175 21.26 20.48 -2.64
C CYS A 175 20.91 19.63 -3.86
N THR A 176 19.90 18.78 -3.73
CA THR A 176 19.28 18.00 -4.80
C THR A 176 18.03 18.73 -5.29
N VAL A 177 17.92 18.95 -6.59
CA VAL A 177 16.75 19.56 -7.23
C VAL A 177 15.90 18.48 -7.89
N LEU A 178 14.62 18.41 -7.53
CA LEU A 178 13.61 17.52 -8.08
C LEU A 178 12.74 18.27 -9.07
N ALA A 179 12.34 17.58 -10.15
CA ALA A 179 11.38 18.10 -11.11
C ALA A 179 10.68 16.98 -11.89
N PRO A 180 9.45 17.18 -12.40
CA PRO A 180 8.67 18.41 -12.26
C PRO A 180 7.58 18.35 -11.18
N GLY A 181 7.54 17.32 -10.34
CA GLY A 181 6.37 17.02 -9.53
C GLY A 181 5.16 16.79 -10.42
N LEU A 182 5.34 15.99 -11.48
CA LEU A 182 4.38 15.85 -12.57
C LEU A 182 3.06 15.22 -12.10
N SER A 183 1.91 15.78 -12.47
CA SER A 183 0.64 15.09 -12.29
C SER A 183 0.54 13.90 -13.27
N ASN A 184 0.29 12.71 -12.75
CA ASN A 184 0.11 11.48 -13.54
C ASN A 184 1.29 11.24 -14.51
N MET A 185 1.03 10.52 -15.62
CA MET A 185 2.04 10.17 -16.62
C MET A 185 1.79 10.90 -17.93
N ASP A 186 2.10 12.19 -17.95
CA ASP A 186 2.06 13.01 -19.17
C ASP A 186 3.40 12.88 -19.92
N THR A 187 3.50 11.87 -20.79
CA THR A 187 4.74 11.58 -21.53
C THR A 187 5.15 12.71 -22.47
N ASP A 188 4.19 13.47 -23.00
CA ASP A 188 4.43 14.57 -23.93
C ASP A 188 5.02 15.76 -23.17
N PHE A 189 4.51 16.07 -21.98
CA PHE A 189 5.10 17.09 -21.11
C PHE A 189 6.51 16.69 -20.65
N ILE A 190 6.74 15.42 -20.31
CA ILE A 190 8.07 14.93 -19.94
C ILE A 190 9.04 15.11 -21.12
N GLU A 191 8.66 14.66 -22.32
CA GLU A 191 9.50 14.79 -23.51
C GLU A 191 9.77 16.26 -23.86
N GLY A 192 8.75 17.12 -23.77
CA GLY A 192 8.88 18.57 -23.98
C GLY A 192 9.88 19.24 -23.04
N ILE A 193 9.97 18.83 -21.76
CA ILE A 193 11.00 19.34 -20.84
C ILE A 193 12.40 19.04 -21.41
N TYR A 194 12.62 17.86 -21.96
CA TYR A 194 13.91 17.49 -22.54
C TYR A 194 14.17 18.21 -23.86
N GLU A 195 13.18 18.35 -24.74
CA GLU A 195 13.28 19.07 -26.01
C GLU A 195 13.63 20.55 -25.80
N HIS A 196 13.10 21.18 -24.76
CA HIS A 196 13.44 22.55 -24.36
C HIS A 196 14.73 22.65 -23.52
N GLY A 197 15.49 21.56 -23.36
CA GLY A 197 16.79 21.54 -22.70
C GLY A 197 16.74 21.50 -21.16
N GLY A 198 15.57 21.26 -20.58
CA GLY A 198 15.34 21.14 -19.13
C GLY A 198 16.04 19.95 -18.47
N GLY A 199 16.39 18.93 -19.26
CA GLY A 199 17.12 17.73 -18.81
C GLY A 199 18.46 18.00 -18.11
N LYS A 200 19.00 19.22 -18.12
CA LYS A 200 20.24 19.61 -17.39
C LYS A 200 19.97 20.31 -16.06
N TYR A 201 18.71 20.64 -15.75
CA TYR A 201 18.33 21.55 -14.68
C TYR A 201 17.47 20.88 -13.59
N PHE A 202 17.74 19.60 -13.34
CA PHE A 202 17.26 18.86 -12.17
C PHE A 202 18.21 17.69 -11.91
N ASP A 203 18.24 17.17 -10.69
CA ASP A 203 19.08 16.02 -10.31
C ASP A 203 18.26 14.72 -10.29
N VAL A 204 17.00 14.83 -9.88
CA VAL A 204 16.07 13.72 -9.69
C VAL A 204 14.74 14.05 -10.36
N PHE A 205 14.14 13.07 -11.03
CA PHE A 205 12.83 13.25 -11.64
C PHE A 205 11.71 12.89 -10.65
N SER A 206 10.63 13.65 -10.59
CA SER A 206 9.51 13.40 -9.66
C SER A 206 8.15 13.49 -10.34
N PHE A 207 7.21 12.65 -9.91
CA PHE A 207 5.88 12.54 -10.50
C PHE A 207 4.89 11.89 -9.52
N HIS A 208 3.59 12.06 -9.82
CA HIS A 208 2.46 11.67 -9.00
C HIS A 208 1.60 10.62 -9.71
N PRO A 209 1.92 9.32 -9.61
CA PRO A 209 1.18 8.25 -10.27
C PRO A 209 -0.14 7.92 -9.57
N TYR A 210 -1.02 8.91 -9.40
CA TYR A 210 -2.38 8.66 -8.96
C TYR A 210 -3.11 7.75 -9.96
N PRO A 211 -3.97 6.85 -9.50
CA PRO A 211 -4.76 6.01 -10.39
C PRO A 211 -5.73 6.87 -11.21
N SER A 212 -5.60 6.89 -12.54
CA SER A 212 -6.55 7.56 -13.42
C SER A 212 -7.89 6.81 -13.41
N TYR A 213 -8.99 7.41 -12.92
CA TYR A 213 -10.45 7.10 -13.04
C TYR A 213 -10.95 5.66 -13.28
N SER A 214 -10.12 4.65 -13.11
CA SER A 214 -10.33 3.23 -13.34
C SER A 214 -9.33 2.55 -12.41
N TRP A 215 -9.80 2.22 -11.22
CA TRP A 215 -9.05 1.82 -10.01
C TRP A 215 -8.17 0.58 -10.21
N GLY A 216 -7.16 0.71 -11.05
CA GLY A 216 -6.10 -0.26 -11.23
C GLY A 216 -5.21 -0.27 -10.00
N PRO A 217 -4.65 -1.43 -9.65
CA PRO A 217 -3.72 -1.51 -8.55
C PRO A 217 -2.42 -0.75 -8.88
N PRO A 218 -1.74 -0.19 -7.85
CA PRO A 218 -0.61 0.70 -8.07
C PRO A 218 0.54 -0.02 -8.77
N ASP A 219 0.70 -1.32 -8.54
CA ASP A 219 1.79 -2.12 -9.11
C ASP A 219 1.68 -2.38 -10.62
N VAL A 220 0.56 -2.04 -11.26
CA VAL A 220 0.45 -2.02 -12.73
C VAL A 220 0.87 -0.65 -13.27
N ASN A 221 0.30 0.42 -12.72
CA ASN A 221 0.55 1.79 -13.17
C ASN A 221 2.01 2.20 -12.95
N LEU A 222 2.59 1.84 -11.80
CA LEU A 222 3.99 2.12 -11.49
C LEU A 222 4.96 1.43 -12.44
N VAL A 223 4.70 0.18 -12.81
CA VAL A 223 5.57 -0.58 -13.72
C VAL A 223 5.56 0.03 -15.11
N TRP A 224 4.38 0.36 -15.64
CA TRP A 224 4.26 1.03 -16.92
C TRP A 224 4.91 2.43 -16.90
N GLY A 225 4.59 3.24 -15.89
CA GLY A 225 5.11 4.60 -15.73
C GLY A 225 6.64 4.65 -15.64
N ALA A 226 7.23 3.80 -14.79
CA ALA A 226 8.68 3.70 -14.66
C ALA A 226 9.36 3.28 -15.98
N LYS A 227 8.74 2.40 -16.77
CA LYS A 227 9.24 2.04 -18.11
C LYS A 227 9.17 3.22 -19.08
N ALA A 228 8.05 3.94 -19.10
CA ALA A 228 7.84 5.09 -19.98
C ALA A 228 8.86 6.21 -19.69
N ILE A 229 8.99 6.62 -18.42
CA ILE A 229 9.93 7.66 -17.99
C ILE A 229 11.36 7.28 -18.39
N ARG A 230 11.82 6.07 -18.01
CA ARG A 230 13.17 5.60 -18.35
C ARG A 230 13.43 5.61 -19.86
N LYS A 231 12.45 5.19 -20.65
CA LYS A 231 12.55 5.20 -22.12
C LYS A 231 12.72 6.61 -22.66
N ILE A 232 12.02 7.61 -22.11
CA ILE A 232 12.21 9.02 -22.49
C ILE A 232 13.61 9.49 -22.10
N MET A 233 14.00 9.29 -20.82
CA MET A 233 15.33 9.71 -20.35
C MET A 233 16.48 9.13 -21.16
N CYS A 234 16.41 7.85 -21.54
CA CYS A 234 17.41 7.20 -22.39
C CYS A 234 17.56 7.87 -23.76
N ARG A 235 16.49 8.44 -24.35
CA ARG A 235 16.57 9.15 -25.63
C ARG A 235 17.39 10.44 -25.52
N TYR A 236 17.35 11.08 -24.35
CA TYR A 236 17.98 12.38 -24.10
C TYR A 236 19.27 12.28 -23.27
N GLY A 237 19.76 11.06 -23.01
CA GLY A 237 21.04 10.81 -22.36
C GLY A 237 20.93 9.86 -21.17
N LYS A 238 21.49 10.27 -20.03
CA LYS A 238 21.56 9.42 -18.84
C LYS A 238 20.22 9.39 -18.10
N VAL A 239 19.77 8.18 -17.76
CA VAL A 239 18.66 7.97 -16.82
C VAL A 239 19.08 8.52 -15.46
N LYS A 240 18.32 9.49 -14.95
CA LYS A 240 18.49 10.04 -13.62
C LYS A 240 17.68 9.23 -12.60
N PRO A 241 18.02 9.31 -11.30
CA PRO A 241 17.14 8.80 -10.27
C PRO A 241 15.78 9.48 -10.36
N PHE A 242 14.75 8.79 -9.87
CA PHE A 242 13.41 9.32 -9.88
C PHE A 242 12.64 8.86 -8.65
N TRP A 243 11.78 9.75 -8.16
CA TRP A 243 11.04 9.63 -6.91
C TRP A 243 9.55 9.68 -7.21
N ILE A 244 8.76 9.08 -6.32
CA ILE A 244 7.33 9.33 -6.25
C ILE A 244 7.13 10.36 -5.14
N SER A 245 6.90 11.61 -5.52
CA SER A 245 6.69 12.73 -4.58
C SER A 245 5.28 12.77 -4.02
N GLU A 246 4.32 12.11 -4.68
CA GLU A 246 2.98 11.82 -4.16
C GLU A 246 2.39 10.57 -4.81
N PHE A 247 1.69 9.75 -4.06
CA PHE A 247 0.71 8.80 -4.58
C PHE A 247 -0.26 8.43 -3.45
N GLY A 248 -1.48 8.04 -3.77
CA GLY A 248 -2.44 7.71 -2.72
C GLY A 248 -3.72 7.12 -3.26
N TYR A 249 -4.57 6.69 -2.33
CA TYR A 249 -5.94 6.28 -2.58
C TYR A 249 -6.84 6.90 -1.51
N SER A 250 -7.83 7.67 -1.95
CA SER A 250 -8.82 8.28 -1.06
C SER A 250 -9.85 7.25 -0.59
N THR A 251 -10.30 7.39 0.65
CA THR A 251 -11.41 6.61 1.24
C THR A 251 -12.74 7.38 1.22
N ARG A 252 -12.84 8.42 0.40
CA ARG A 252 -14.10 9.13 0.10
C ARG A 252 -15.13 8.18 -0.52
N VAL A 253 -16.39 8.62 -0.65
CA VAL A 253 -17.50 7.78 -1.16
C VAL A 253 -17.21 7.18 -2.55
N SER A 254 -16.60 7.95 -3.45
CA SER A 254 -16.21 7.48 -4.79
C SER A 254 -14.83 6.84 -4.86
N GLY A 255 -14.13 6.72 -3.72
CA GLY A 255 -12.78 6.18 -3.59
C GLY A 255 -12.76 4.68 -3.33
N VAL A 256 -11.77 4.23 -2.56
CA VAL A 256 -11.61 2.81 -2.18
C VAL A 256 -11.99 2.59 -0.71
N PRO A 257 -12.45 1.39 -0.32
CA PRO A 257 -12.57 1.02 1.09
C PRO A 257 -11.23 1.16 1.83
N GLU A 258 -11.27 1.46 3.14
CA GLU A 258 -10.05 1.64 3.96
C GLU A 258 -9.10 0.42 3.89
N GLU A 259 -9.66 -0.78 3.76
CA GLU A 259 -8.85 -2.00 3.62
C GLU A 259 -8.11 -2.07 2.29
N MET A 260 -8.75 -1.61 1.21
CA MET A 260 -8.09 -1.50 -0.09
C MET A 260 -7.08 -0.37 -0.11
N GLN A 261 -7.30 0.71 0.64
CA GLN A 261 -6.29 1.74 0.87
C GLN A 261 -5.02 1.12 1.50
N ALA A 262 -5.19 0.28 2.54
CA ALA A 262 -4.08 -0.40 3.21
C ALA A 262 -3.32 -1.36 2.28
N VAL A 263 -4.05 -2.16 1.49
CA VAL A 263 -3.49 -3.07 0.48
C VAL A 263 -2.70 -2.30 -0.58
N ASN A 264 -3.29 -1.26 -1.16
CA ASN A 264 -2.67 -0.48 -2.23
C ASN A 264 -1.47 0.33 -1.74
N LEU A 265 -1.50 0.83 -0.49
CA LEU A 265 -0.36 1.46 0.14
C LEU A 265 0.85 0.51 0.11
N VAL A 266 0.74 -0.70 0.67
CA VAL A 266 1.88 -1.63 0.73
C VAL A 266 2.32 -2.06 -0.67
N ARG A 267 1.39 -2.33 -1.59
CA ARG A 267 1.69 -2.66 -2.99
C ARG A 267 2.49 -1.54 -3.68
N GLY A 268 2.09 -0.29 -3.48
CA GLY A 268 2.76 0.89 -4.07
C GLY A 268 4.19 1.05 -3.61
N TYR A 269 4.45 1.01 -2.29
CA TYR A 269 5.80 1.08 -1.75
C TYR A 269 6.67 -0.09 -2.19
N VAL A 270 6.18 -1.33 -2.06
CA VAL A 270 6.97 -2.53 -2.35
C VAL A 270 7.29 -2.64 -3.84
N GLN A 271 6.31 -2.36 -4.71
CA GLN A 271 6.57 -2.28 -6.15
C GLN A 271 7.50 -1.12 -6.50
N GLY A 272 7.36 0.00 -5.81
CA GLY A 272 8.21 1.15 -6.04
C GLY A 272 9.68 0.88 -5.70
N ILE A 273 9.95 0.23 -4.57
CA ILE A 273 11.31 -0.21 -4.21
C ILE A 273 11.86 -1.19 -5.24
N ALA A 274 11.04 -2.14 -5.72
CA ALA A 274 11.43 -3.08 -6.77
C ALA A 274 11.70 -2.41 -8.13
N LEU A 275 11.15 -1.21 -8.33
CA LEU A 275 11.42 -0.34 -9.48
C LEU A 275 12.54 0.65 -9.18
N HIS A 276 13.26 0.54 -8.07
CA HIS A 276 14.39 1.42 -7.71
C HIS A 276 14.04 2.90 -7.62
N PHE A 277 12.83 3.25 -7.19
CA PHE A 277 12.60 4.61 -6.69
C PHE A 277 13.37 4.78 -5.37
N GLU A 278 14.08 5.89 -5.22
CA GLU A 278 14.86 6.16 -4.01
C GLU A 278 13.97 6.64 -2.86
N ASP A 279 12.94 7.44 -3.17
CA ASP A 279 11.87 7.83 -2.25
C ASP A 279 10.47 7.64 -2.87
N ILE A 280 9.52 7.34 -2.00
CA ILE A 280 8.12 7.08 -2.31
C ILE A 280 7.30 7.76 -1.22
N MET A 281 6.42 8.69 -1.59
CA MET A 281 5.68 9.53 -0.65
C MET A 281 4.18 9.32 -0.80
N TRP A 282 3.56 8.76 0.23
CA TRP A 282 2.10 8.65 0.27
C TRP A 282 1.45 10.02 0.54
N TYR A 283 0.40 10.34 -0.20
CA TYR A 283 -0.51 11.45 0.06
C TYR A 283 -1.78 10.90 0.71
N ASP A 284 -2.03 11.17 2.00
CA ASP A 284 -1.15 11.84 2.96
C ASP A 284 -1.26 11.22 4.37
N PHE A 285 -0.71 11.87 5.39
CA PHE A 285 -0.64 11.27 6.73
C PHE A 285 -1.97 11.33 7.48
N ILE A 286 -2.74 12.42 7.33
CA ILE A 286 -3.95 12.71 8.11
C ILE A 286 -5.03 13.26 7.18
N ASP A 287 -6.25 12.73 7.29
CA ASP A 287 -7.42 13.25 6.59
C ASP A 287 -7.62 14.76 6.88
N ASP A 288 -7.66 15.57 5.82
CA ASP A 288 -7.76 17.04 5.91
C ASP A 288 -9.12 17.51 6.45
N GLY A 289 -10.14 16.67 6.42
CA GLY A 289 -11.46 16.99 6.95
C GLY A 289 -12.35 15.77 7.17
N VAL A 290 -13.63 16.05 7.44
CA VAL A 290 -14.64 15.01 7.72
C VAL A 290 -15.64 14.83 6.57
N ASP A 291 -15.61 15.70 5.56
CA ASP A 291 -16.52 15.62 4.41
C ASP A 291 -16.02 14.59 3.40
N ILE A 292 -16.53 13.37 3.52
CA ILE A 292 -16.18 12.23 2.66
C ILE A 292 -16.73 12.35 1.22
N GLN A 293 -17.40 13.45 0.86
CA GLN A 293 -17.76 13.76 -0.53
C GLN A 293 -16.71 14.61 -1.22
N ASP A 294 -15.96 15.40 -0.45
CA ASP A 294 -14.90 16.25 -0.97
C ASP A 294 -13.70 15.38 -1.38
N ASN A 295 -13.10 15.76 -2.51
CA ASN A 295 -12.01 15.01 -3.09
C ASN A 295 -10.72 15.06 -2.27
N GLU A 296 -10.53 16.07 -1.42
CA GLU A 296 -9.28 16.33 -0.69
C GLU A 296 -9.31 15.85 0.78
N MET A 297 -10.48 15.48 1.31
CA MET A 297 -10.65 15.36 2.77
C MET A 297 -10.31 13.98 3.34
N SER A 298 -10.12 12.94 2.52
CA SER A 298 -10.08 11.54 3.00
C SER A 298 -8.91 10.69 2.45
N TRP A 299 -7.70 11.26 2.37
CA TRP A 299 -6.49 10.58 1.85
C TRP A 299 -5.57 9.98 2.94
N GLY A 300 -5.77 10.42 4.17
CA GLY A 300 -4.94 10.12 5.32
C GLY A 300 -4.87 8.63 5.63
N VAL A 301 -3.75 8.23 6.25
CA VAL A 301 -3.64 6.95 6.98
C VAL A 301 -4.13 7.06 8.43
N LEU A 302 -4.24 8.28 8.93
CA LEU A 302 -5.00 8.65 10.13
C LEU A 302 -6.24 9.42 9.69
N ASN A 303 -7.34 9.27 10.41
CA ASN A 303 -8.48 10.16 10.21
C ASN A 303 -8.23 11.56 10.82
N HIS A 304 -9.18 12.47 10.63
CA HIS A 304 -9.09 13.86 11.11
C HIS A 304 -8.88 13.98 12.64
N ASP A 305 -9.35 12.99 13.40
CA ASP A 305 -9.20 12.90 14.87
C ASP A 305 -7.91 12.18 15.31
N TYR A 306 -6.98 11.93 14.38
CA TYR A 306 -5.72 11.20 14.59
C TYR A 306 -5.91 9.73 14.97
N ILE A 307 -7.06 9.13 14.65
CA ILE A 307 -7.34 7.71 14.86
C ILE A 307 -6.74 6.93 13.69
N PRO A 308 -5.91 5.91 13.94
CA PRO A 308 -5.34 5.08 12.89
C PRO A 308 -6.39 4.36 12.05
N LYS A 309 -6.30 4.52 10.72
CA LYS A 309 -6.99 3.67 9.74
C LYS A 309 -6.19 2.38 9.53
N PRO A 310 -6.76 1.32 8.93
CA PRO A 310 -6.03 0.10 8.59
C PRO A 310 -4.73 0.33 7.81
N SER A 311 -4.69 1.36 6.96
CA SER A 311 -3.51 1.76 6.19
C SER A 311 -2.32 2.21 7.06
N TYR A 312 -2.55 2.82 8.23
CA TYR A 312 -1.47 3.14 9.18
C TYR A 312 -0.83 1.86 9.75
N ALA A 313 -1.65 0.88 10.13
CA ALA A 313 -1.17 -0.40 10.66
C ALA A 313 -0.38 -1.17 9.59
N ALA A 314 -0.88 -1.19 8.34
CA ALA A 314 -0.19 -1.82 7.21
C ALA A 314 1.14 -1.13 6.87
N TYR A 315 1.17 0.22 6.84
CA TYR A 315 2.40 0.99 6.62
C TYR A 315 3.45 0.69 7.69
N LYS A 316 3.06 0.78 8.97
CA LYS A 316 3.95 0.47 10.09
C LYS A 316 4.48 -0.95 10.00
N LYS A 317 3.63 -1.92 9.63
CA LYS A 317 4.10 -3.30 9.51
C LYS A 317 5.10 -3.48 8.37
N MET A 318 4.85 -2.84 7.24
CA MET A 318 5.77 -2.83 6.10
C MET A 318 7.14 -2.24 6.48
N THR A 319 7.18 -1.10 7.17
CA THR A 319 8.45 -0.48 7.58
C THR A 319 9.20 -1.35 8.60
N GLU A 320 8.52 -1.96 9.58
CA GLU A 320 9.13 -2.92 10.52
C GLU A 320 9.82 -4.10 9.79
N MET A 321 9.17 -4.60 8.74
CA MET A 321 9.68 -5.72 7.94
C MET A 321 10.82 -5.29 7.01
N LEU A 322 10.75 -4.11 6.39
CA LEU A 322 11.58 -3.75 5.24
C LEU A 322 12.62 -2.65 5.48
N ALA A 323 12.53 -1.82 6.53
CA ALA A 323 13.38 -0.62 6.70
C ALA A 323 14.90 -0.87 6.76
N SER A 324 15.34 -2.08 7.07
CA SER A 324 16.77 -2.46 7.08
C SER A 324 17.11 -3.53 6.06
N SER A 325 16.29 -3.63 5.01
CA SER A 325 16.37 -4.66 4.00
C SER A 325 16.69 -4.04 2.65
N ARG A 326 17.65 -4.62 1.91
CA ARG A 326 17.87 -4.25 0.50
C ARG A 326 17.03 -5.12 -0.40
N PHE A 327 16.46 -4.55 -1.45
CA PHE A 327 15.85 -5.32 -2.53
C PHE A 327 16.91 -6.13 -3.28
N GLU A 328 16.65 -7.42 -3.52
CA GLU A 328 17.52 -8.30 -4.30
C GLU A 328 16.99 -8.51 -5.72
N LYS A 329 15.72 -8.90 -5.87
CA LYS A 329 15.09 -9.19 -7.16
C LYS A 329 13.57 -9.37 -7.05
N SER A 330 12.89 -9.22 -8.19
CA SER A 330 11.53 -9.71 -8.37
C SER A 330 11.55 -11.19 -8.78
N ILE A 331 10.87 -12.05 -8.03
CA ILE A 331 10.88 -13.52 -8.21
C ILE A 331 10.11 -13.93 -9.47
N PHE A 332 9.01 -13.24 -9.77
CA PHE A 332 8.14 -13.52 -10.93
C PHE A 332 8.27 -12.45 -12.02
N GLY A 333 9.30 -11.60 -11.94
CA GLY A 333 9.33 -10.35 -12.71
C GLY A 333 8.40 -9.28 -12.11
N ASN A 334 8.25 -8.18 -12.83
CA ASN A 334 7.38 -7.05 -12.43
C ASN A 334 6.05 -7.06 -13.21
N GLU A 335 5.80 -8.12 -13.97
CA GLU A 335 4.64 -8.25 -14.86
C GLU A 335 3.95 -9.59 -14.61
N GLY A 336 2.67 -9.71 -14.95
CA GLY A 336 1.88 -10.93 -14.74
C GLY A 336 0.94 -10.84 -13.54
N GLN A 337 0.33 -11.96 -13.15
CA GLN A 337 -0.72 -12.00 -12.13
C GLN A 337 -0.19 -12.11 -10.70
N VAL A 338 1.08 -12.47 -10.51
CA VAL A 338 1.69 -12.59 -9.18
C VAL A 338 2.83 -11.60 -9.05
N ARG A 339 2.92 -10.97 -7.90
CA ARG A 339 4.08 -10.17 -7.50
C ARG A 339 4.81 -10.85 -6.36
N GLY A 340 6.14 -10.78 -6.43
CA GLY A 340 7.02 -11.42 -5.47
C GLY A 340 8.34 -10.68 -5.42
N MET A 341 8.59 -9.94 -4.34
CA MET A 341 9.78 -9.12 -4.18
C MET A 341 10.64 -9.71 -3.07
N LEU A 342 11.87 -10.10 -3.41
CA LEU A 342 12.83 -10.65 -2.47
C LEU A 342 13.71 -9.53 -1.91
N PHE A 343 13.73 -9.46 -0.59
CA PHE A 343 14.56 -8.53 0.19
C PHE A 343 15.55 -9.31 1.05
N LYS A 344 16.75 -8.73 1.27
CA LYS A 344 17.76 -9.27 2.18
C LYS A 344 18.01 -8.30 3.32
N ARG A 345 17.89 -8.81 4.54
CA ARG A 345 18.16 -8.13 5.82
C ARG A 345 19.26 -8.89 6.55
N SER A 346 20.47 -8.36 6.55
CA SER A 346 21.65 -9.08 7.07
C SER A 346 21.76 -10.48 6.41
N ASN A 347 21.76 -11.57 7.19
CA ASN A 347 21.79 -12.96 6.69
C ASN A 347 20.40 -13.58 6.48
N LYS A 348 19.32 -12.82 6.68
CA LYS A 348 17.93 -13.27 6.50
C LYS A 348 17.36 -12.71 5.20
N ARG A 349 16.33 -13.40 4.68
CA ARG A 349 15.53 -12.97 3.53
C ARG A 349 14.07 -12.80 3.91
N ILE A 350 13.41 -11.87 3.25
CA ILE A 350 11.98 -11.60 3.34
C ILE A 350 11.43 -11.57 1.92
N ILE A 351 10.33 -12.26 1.66
CA ILE A 351 9.59 -12.14 0.40
C ILE A 351 8.29 -11.42 0.70
N VAL A 352 7.95 -10.41 -0.09
CA VAL A 352 6.59 -9.87 -0.11
C VAL A 352 5.87 -10.45 -1.33
N LEU A 353 4.71 -11.07 -1.12
CA LEU A 353 3.94 -11.79 -2.16
C LEU A 353 2.49 -11.31 -2.18
N TRP A 354 1.93 -11.13 -3.37
CA TRP A 354 0.48 -10.92 -3.60
C TRP A 354 0.07 -11.33 -5.01
N SER A 355 -1.22 -11.51 -5.21
CA SER A 355 -1.87 -11.61 -6.51
C SER A 355 -2.28 -10.21 -6.99
N VAL A 356 -2.09 -9.87 -8.26
CA VAL A 356 -2.42 -8.55 -8.79
C VAL A 356 -3.93 -8.30 -8.75
N LYS A 357 -4.70 -9.34 -9.09
CA LYS A 357 -6.17 -9.36 -9.01
C LYS A 357 -6.64 -10.72 -8.49
N GLY A 358 -7.67 -10.76 -7.67
CA GLY A 358 -8.23 -11.99 -7.11
C GLY A 358 -7.14 -12.89 -6.51
N ILE A 359 -7.17 -14.18 -6.84
CA ILE A 359 -6.34 -15.18 -6.18
C ILE A 359 -5.40 -15.88 -7.15
N SER A 360 -4.15 -16.08 -6.71
CA SER A 360 -3.15 -16.88 -7.43
C SER A 360 -2.48 -17.90 -6.52
N GLY A 361 -2.48 -19.18 -6.92
CA GLY A 361 -1.69 -20.20 -6.24
C GLY A 361 -0.24 -20.20 -6.73
N ILE A 362 0.70 -20.43 -5.84
CA ILE A 362 2.14 -20.49 -6.11
C ILE A 362 2.80 -21.68 -5.42
N GLU A 363 3.86 -22.19 -6.04
CA GLU A 363 4.84 -23.07 -5.40
C GLU A 363 6.23 -22.46 -5.47
N LEU A 364 6.88 -22.31 -4.32
CA LEU A 364 8.21 -21.71 -4.16
C LEU A 364 9.15 -22.69 -3.47
N LYS A 365 10.29 -22.96 -4.10
CA LYS A 365 11.38 -23.71 -3.44
C LYS A 365 12.06 -22.82 -2.40
N VAL A 366 11.81 -23.10 -1.12
CA VAL A 366 12.36 -22.36 0.02
C VAL A 366 13.51 -23.10 0.71
N GLY A 367 13.63 -24.41 0.49
CA GLY A 367 14.74 -25.23 1.00
C GLY A 367 14.77 -25.42 2.52
N VAL A 368 13.70 -25.05 3.21
CA VAL A 368 13.48 -25.24 4.65
C VAL A 368 12.17 -25.97 4.88
N LYS A 369 12.03 -26.69 5.99
CA LYS A 369 10.81 -27.48 6.30
C LYS A 369 9.63 -26.65 6.78
N GLN A 370 9.86 -25.39 7.13
CA GLN A 370 8.84 -24.48 7.63
C GLN A 370 9.28 -23.03 7.39
N VAL A 371 8.32 -22.16 7.11
CA VAL A 371 8.53 -20.70 7.02
C VAL A 371 7.58 -19.95 7.94
N THR A 372 7.88 -18.68 8.18
CA THR A 372 6.96 -17.74 8.83
C THR A 372 6.21 -16.96 7.77
N LEU A 373 4.89 -17.00 7.82
CA LEU A 373 4.00 -16.13 7.06
C LEU A 373 3.47 -15.05 7.99
N THR A 374 3.59 -13.79 7.58
CA THR A 374 3.03 -12.64 8.30
C THR A 374 2.08 -11.91 7.36
N ASN A 375 0.83 -11.68 7.77
CA ASN A 375 -0.14 -10.97 6.94
C ASN A 375 0.12 -9.44 6.95
N LEU A 376 -0.71 -8.70 6.21
CA LEU A 376 -0.63 -7.24 6.07
C LEU A 376 -0.56 -6.48 7.41
N TYR A 377 -1.29 -6.96 8.43
CA TYR A 377 -1.42 -6.32 9.74
C TYR A 377 -0.52 -6.92 10.83
N GLY A 378 0.25 -7.96 10.49
CA GLY A 378 1.25 -8.54 11.37
C GLY A 378 0.87 -9.83 12.09
N ASN A 379 -0.28 -10.43 11.79
CA ASN A 379 -0.63 -11.75 12.29
C ASN A 379 0.32 -12.80 11.71
N VAL A 380 0.80 -13.70 12.56
CA VAL A 380 1.84 -14.67 12.22
C VAL A 380 1.30 -16.08 12.17
N SER A 381 1.62 -16.80 11.10
CA SER A 381 1.35 -18.22 10.91
C SER A 381 2.63 -18.96 10.52
N ARG A 382 2.77 -20.21 10.98
CA ARG A 382 3.87 -21.09 10.58
C ARG A 382 3.38 -22.03 9.48
N ILE A 383 4.00 -21.96 8.31
CA ILE A 383 3.59 -22.77 7.14
C ILE A 383 4.59 -23.89 6.94
N ALA A 384 4.12 -25.14 6.97
CA ALA A 384 4.95 -26.30 6.66
C ALA A 384 5.32 -26.30 5.18
N CYS A 385 6.55 -26.71 4.88
CA CYS A 385 7.08 -26.82 3.53
C CYS A 385 7.65 -28.24 3.34
N PRO A 386 6.79 -29.26 3.17
CA PRO A 386 7.24 -30.60 2.81
C PRO A 386 8.18 -30.52 1.61
N ASP A 387 9.26 -31.29 1.63
CA ASP A 387 10.29 -31.32 0.59
C ASP A 387 10.98 -29.97 0.30
N GLY A 388 10.86 -29.00 1.21
CA GLY A 388 11.41 -27.66 1.05
C GLY A 388 10.63 -26.79 0.06
N VAL A 389 9.37 -27.12 -0.22
CA VAL A 389 8.48 -26.37 -1.12
C VAL A 389 7.38 -25.68 -0.33
N LEU A 390 7.30 -24.36 -0.45
CA LEU A 390 6.21 -23.54 0.06
C LEU A 390 5.10 -23.49 -0.98
N LYS A 391 3.90 -23.91 -0.59
CA LYS A 391 2.68 -23.73 -1.39
C LYS A 391 1.81 -22.68 -0.73
N LEU A 392 1.38 -21.67 -1.48
CA LEU A 392 0.52 -20.61 -0.98
C LEU A 392 -0.54 -20.26 -2.02
N HIS A 393 -1.68 -19.79 -1.53
CA HIS A 393 -2.65 -19.05 -2.34
C HIS A 393 -2.63 -17.60 -1.89
N LEU A 394 -2.24 -16.74 -2.82
CA LEU A 394 -2.09 -15.31 -2.61
C LEU A 394 -3.39 -14.62 -2.99
N SER A 395 -3.88 -13.71 -2.16
CA SER A 395 -4.90 -12.73 -2.54
C SER A 395 -4.25 -11.42 -2.98
N GLU A 396 -5.06 -10.41 -3.22
CA GLU A 396 -4.58 -9.03 -3.47
C GLU A 396 -3.86 -8.41 -2.27
N SER A 397 -4.06 -8.96 -1.07
CA SER A 397 -3.41 -8.50 0.16
C SER A 397 -1.98 -9.02 0.28
N PRO A 398 -0.97 -8.14 0.41
CA PRO A 398 0.41 -8.56 0.60
C PRO A 398 0.65 -9.40 1.85
N VAL A 399 1.43 -10.46 1.69
CA VAL A 399 1.96 -11.28 2.78
C VAL A 399 3.49 -11.26 2.77
N TYR A 400 4.07 -11.34 3.96
CA TYR A 400 5.51 -11.44 4.16
C TYR A 400 5.88 -12.88 4.51
N VAL A 401 6.76 -13.48 3.71
CA VAL A 401 7.37 -14.78 4.00
C VAL A 401 8.78 -14.56 4.52
N SER A 402 9.14 -15.21 5.63
CA SER A 402 10.45 -15.09 6.27
C SER A 402 10.89 -16.42 6.90
N ASP A 403 12.04 -16.40 7.61
CA ASP A 403 12.66 -17.58 8.24
C ASP A 403 13.12 -18.68 7.28
N PHE A 404 13.59 -18.32 6.07
CA PHE A 404 14.27 -19.22 5.14
C PHE A 404 15.68 -18.70 4.79
N THR A 405 16.58 -19.63 4.42
CA THR A 405 18.01 -19.34 4.14
C THR A 405 18.33 -19.29 2.64
N VAL A 406 19.61 -19.17 2.29
CA VAL A 406 20.16 -18.61 1.03
C VAL A 406 19.85 -19.42 -0.26
N THR A 407 19.06 -20.49 -0.18
CA THR A 407 18.63 -21.28 -1.34
C THR A 407 17.93 -20.37 -2.37
N PRO A 408 18.22 -20.51 -3.68
CA PRO A 408 17.57 -19.68 -4.68
C PRO A 408 16.07 -19.97 -4.69
N VAL A 409 15.28 -19.00 -4.21
CA VAL A 409 13.84 -19.00 -4.39
C VAL A 409 13.55 -18.94 -5.88
N ARG A 410 12.87 -19.97 -6.38
CA ARG A 410 12.44 -20.15 -7.76
C ARG A 410 10.98 -20.61 -7.78
N LEU A 411 10.22 -20.09 -8.74
CA LEU A 411 8.88 -20.55 -9.05
C LEU A 411 8.96 -21.98 -9.56
N ASP A 412 8.13 -22.88 -9.00
CA ASP A 412 7.93 -24.22 -9.56
C ASP A 412 6.72 -24.22 -10.51
N ARG A 413 5.56 -23.72 -10.07
CA ARG A 413 4.33 -23.58 -10.88
C ARG A 413 3.30 -22.64 -10.23
N THR A 414 2.34 -22.17 -11.03
CA THR A 414 1.13 -21.48 -10.56
C THR A 414 -0.05 -22.46 -10.45
N ILE A 415 -0.81 -22.40 -9.36
CA ILE A 415 -1.97 -23.27 -9.11
C ILE A 415 -3.26 -22.45 -9.27
N SER A 416 -4.22 -22.96 -10.04
CA SER A 416 -5.54 -22.33 -10.20
C SER A 416 -6.44 -22.61 -8.99
N ALA A 417 -7.01 -21.55 -8.40
CA ALA A 417 -8.09 -21.67 -7.42
C ALA A 417 -9.46 -21.62 -8.12
N PHE A 418 -10.44 -22.35 -7.59
CA PHE A 418 -11.83 -22.32 -8.04
C PHE A 418 -12.70 -21.60 -7.01
N VAL A 419 -13.48 -20.60 -7.44
CA VAL A 419 -14.40 -19.86 -6.59
C VAL A 419 -15.84 -20.24 -6.98
N PRO A 420 -16.61 -20.92 -6.11
CA PRO A 420 -18.02 -21.13 -6.35
C PRO A 420 -18.76 -19.79 -6.26
N ARG A 421 -19.34 -19.34 -7.37
CA ARG A 421 -20.05 -18.04 -7.40
C ARG A 421 -21.56 -18.16 -7.30
N GLN A 422 -22.11 -19.31 -7.68
CA GLN A 422 -23.55 -19.53 -7.73
C GLN A 422 -24.00 -20.36 -6.52
N TRP A 423 -24.87 -19.78 -5.71
CA TRP A 423 -25.33 -20.33 -4.43
C TRP A 423 -26.86 -20.35 -4.34
N LEU A 424 -27.36 -21.22 -3.48
CA LEU A 424 -28.69 -21.10 -2.88
C LEU A 424 -28.51 -20.67 -1.43
N VAL A 425 -29.25 -19.65 -0.98
CA VAL A 425 -29.22 -19.18 0.41
C VAL A 425 -30.59 -19.31 1.06
N CYS A 426 -30.63 -19.61 2.36
CA CYS A 426 -31.86 -19.80 3.11
C CYS A 426 -31.74 -19.22 4.53
N GLY A 427 -32.71 -18.43 4.94
CA GLY A 427 -32.71 -17.72 6.23
C GLY A 427 -33.61 -16.48 6.20
N PRO A 428 -33.46 -15.56 7.17
CA PRO A 428 -32.72 -15.77 8.42
C PRO A 428 -33.50 -16.69 9.39
N PHE A 429 -32.78 -17.41 10.24
CA PHE A 429 -33.32 -18.12 11.40
C PHE A 429 -32.89 -17.37 12.64
N LEU A 430 -33.81 -17.05 13.57
CA LEU A 430 -33.41 -16.43 14.82
C LEU A 430 -32.59 -17.42 15.65
N SER A 431 -31.48 -16.93 16.20
CA SER A 431 -30.60 -17.69 17.09
C SER A 431 -30.52 -17.02 18.45
N SER A 432 -30.55 -17.81 19.52
CA SER A 432 -30.09 -17.33 20.82
C SER A 432 -28.57 -17.26 20.81
N LYS A 433 -27.99 -16.29 21.54
CA LYS A 433 -26.58 -15.88 21.45
C LYS A 433 -25.54 -17.01 21.52
N ASP A 434 -25.87 -18.22 21.97
CA ASP A 434 -24.93 -19.34 22.14
C ASP A 434 -25.36 -20.68 21.49
N ASN A 435 -26.44 -20.72 20.69
CA ASN A 435 -26.96 -21.99 20.13
C ASN A 435 -27.12 -21.99 18.59
N GLY A 436 -26.80 -20.89 17.91
CA GLY A 436 -27.05 -20.74 16.47
C GLY A 436 -26.40 -21.85 15.64
N LEU A 437 -25.09 -22.09 15.84
CA LEU A 437 -24.38 -23.15 15.12
C LEU A 437 -24.74 -24.58 15.54
N GLN A 438 -25.29 -24.79 16.74
CA GLN A 438 -25.62 -26.13 17.27
C GLN A 438 -27.02 -26.60 16.86
N ALA A 439 -27.97 -25.69 16.65
CA ALA A 439 -29.34 -26.04 16.30
C ALA A 439 -29.51 -26.36 14.81
N ASP A 440 -29.95 -27.57 14.46
CA ASP A 440 -30.32 -27.92 13.09
C ASP A 440 -31.67 -27.29 12.71
N PHE A 441 -31.62 -26.27 11.85
CA PHE A 441 -32.79 -25.56 11.33
C PHE A 441 -33.36 -26.17 10.03
N LEU A 442 -32.67 -27.15 9.44
CA LEU A 442 -33.04 -27.80 8.19
C LEU A 442 -33.66 -29.19 8.41
N LYS A 443 -34.08 -29.53 9.63
CA LYS A 443 -34.78 -30.80 9.94
C LYS A 443 -35.97 -31.11 9.03
N SER A 444 -36.73 -30.08 8.63
CA SER A 444 -37.84 -30.23 7.68
C SER A 444 -37.42 -30.59 6.26
N GLN A 445 -36.12 -30.63 5.99
CA GLN A 445 -35.47 -30.89 4.70
C GLN A 445 -34.47 -32.06 4.80
N GLY A 446 -34.61 -32.91 5.81
CA GLY A 446 -33.69 -34.04 6.05
C GLY A 446 -32.49 -33.72 6.95
N GLY A 447 -32.31 -32.46 7.37
CA GLY A 447 -31.24 -32.02 8.27
C GLY A 447 -29.97 -31.53 7.56
N GLU A 448 -29.10 -30.88 8.31
CA GLU A 448 -27.87 -30.23 7.80
C GLU A 448 -26.93 -31.20 7.07
N SER A 449 -26.93 -32.47 7.46
CA SER A 449 -26.10 -33.51 6.84
C SER A 449 -26.71 -34.15 5.60
N ALA A 450 -27.97 -33.88 5.23
CA ALA A 450 -28.62 -34.58 4.11
C ALA A 450 -29.30 -33.66 3.09
N VAL A 451 -29.36 -32.35 3.35
CA VAL A 451 -30.09 -31.40 2.50
C VAL A 451 -29.46 -31.28 1.10
N GLU A 452 -30.33 -31.33 0.08
CA GLU A 452 -30.01 -31.02 -1.33
C GLU A 452 -31.08 -30.07 -1.90
N PRO A 453 -30.98 -28.78 -1.60
CA PRO A 453 -32.09 -27.86 -1.82
C PRO A 453 -32.26 -27.45 -3.28
N LYS A 454 -33.50 -27.10 -3.64
CA LYS A 454 -33.84 -26.51 -4.94
C LYS A 454 -34.20 -25.02 -4.82
N PRO A 455 -33.96 -24.20 -5.87
CA PRO A 455 -34.43 -22.81 -5.87
C PRO A 455 -35.93 -22.73 -5.59
N GLY A 456 -36.33 -21.86 -4.66
CA GLY A 456 -37.73 -21.64 -4.28
C GLY A 456 -38.30 -22.67 -3.29
N GLU A 457 -37.55 -23.71 -2.93
CA GLU A 457 -38.01 -24.72 -1.98
C GLU A 457 -38.25 -24.11 -0.59
N ILE A 458 -39.41 -24.42 0.00
CA ILE A 458 -39.88 -23.84 1.25
C ILE A 458 -39.31 -24.62 2.43
N VAL A 459 -38.75 -23.91 3.40
CA VAL A 459 -38.22 -24.45 4.65
C VAL A 459 -39.06 -23.96 5.82
N LYS A 460 -39.46 -24.89 6.69
CA LYS A 460 -40.18 -24.53 7.92
C LYS A 460 -39.30 -23.66 8.81
N ASN A 461 -39.82 -22.53 9.26
CA ASN A 461 -39.08 -21.59 10.10
C ASN A 461 -40.02 -20.97 11.14
N ASP A 462 -40.23 -21.67 12.24
CA ASP A 462 -41.10 -21.24 13.33
C ASP A 462 -40.57 -20.00 14.07
N SER A 463 -39.34 -19.55 13.76
CA SER A 463 -38.76 -18.33 14.35
C SER A 463 -39.20 -17.04 13.65
N LEU A 464 -39.81 -17.13 12.47
CA LEU A 464 -40.35 -15.98 11.75
C LEU A 464 -41.89 -15.92 11.87
N PRO A 465 -42.51 -14.72 11.79
CA PRO A 465 -43.97 -14.58 11.83
C PRO A 465 -44.70 -15.40 10.75
N GLU A 466 -44.09 -15.58 9.58
CA GLU A 466 -44.65 -16.35 8.47
C GLU A 466 -44.56 -17.87 8.67
N GLY A 467 -43.82 -18.35 9.68
CA GLY A 467 -43.60 -19.77 9.97
C GLY A 467 -42.74 -20.51 8.93
N LYS A 468 -42.18 -19.80 7.95
CA LYS A 468 -41.41 -20.37 6.83
C LYS A 468 -40.40 -19.38 6.25
N THR A 469 -39.42 -19.92 5.53
CA THR A 469 -38.54 -19.20 4.59
C THR A 469 -38.35 -20.06 3.33
N ASN A 470 -37.54 -19.64 2.37
CA ASN A 470 -37.27 -20.41 1.16
C ASN A 470 -35.81 -20.26 0.71
N TRP A 471 -35.35 -21.23 -0.09
CA TRP A 471 -34.06 -21.15 -0.77
C TRP A 471 -34.13 -20.14 -1.91
N LYS A 472 -33.22 -19.17 -1.92
CA LYS A 472 -33.11 -18.09 -2.93
C LYS A 472 -31.80 -18.24 -3.68
N GLN A 473 -31.80 -17.96 -4.98
CA GLN A 473 -30.55 -17.84 -5.73
C GLN A 473 -29.74 -16.64 -5.22
N PHE A 474 -28.44 -16.82 -5.14
CA PHE A 474 -27.51 -15.82 -4.64
C PHE A 474 -26.17 -15.95 -5.37
N GLU A 475 -25.57 -14.82 -5.72
CA GLU A 475 -24.27 -14.77 -6.37
C GLU A 475 -23.27 -14.03 -5.49
N THR A 476 -22.10 -14.63 -5.28
CA THR A 476 -20.97 -13.95 -4.61
C THR A 476 -20.24 -13.03 -5.60
N ASP A 477 -19.43 -12.12 -5.06
CA ASP A 477 -18.52 -11.33 -5.89
C ASP A 477 -17.44 -12.19 -6.61
N GLU A 478 -16.53 -11.55 -7.33
CA GLU A 478 -15.47 -12.21 -8.11
C GLU A 478 -14.47 -12.98 -7.23
N VAL A 479 -14.33 -12.61 -5.96
CA VAL A 479 -13.35 -13.21 -5.03
C VAL A 479 -13.98 -14.29 -4.13
N GLY A 480 -15.30 -14.37 -4.07
CA GLY A 480 -16.07 -15.41 -3.36
C GLY A 480 -16.77 -14.93 -2.10
N VAL A 481 -16.87 -13.62 -1.87
CA VAL A 481 -17.57 -13.05 -0.72
C VAL A 481 -19.06 -12.91 -1.02
N GLY A 482 -19.88 -13.46 -0.12
CA GLY A 482 -21.33 -13.32 -0.13
C GLY A 482 -21.82 -12.37 0.96
N ASN A 483 -22.41 -11.23 0.58
CA ASN A 483 -23.04 -10.28 1.52
C ASN A 483 -24.53 -10.61 1.75
N LEU A 484 -24.84 -11.15 2.93
CA LEU A 484 -26.18 -11.61 3.31
C LEU A 484 -27.09 -10.49 3.83
N ILE A 485 -26.55 -9.35 4.26
CA ILE A 485 -27.37 -8.19 4.69
C ILE A 485 -28.26 -7.69 3.54
N SER A 486 -27.80 -7.84 2.31
CA SER A 486 -28.52 -7.42 1.11
C SER A 486 -29.81 -8.21 0.86
N ILE A 487 -29.96 -9.41 1.43
CA ILE A 487 -31.05 -10.34 1.12
C ILE A 487 -31.90 -10.74 2.33
N PHE A 488 -31.37 -10.62 3.55
CA PHE A 488 -32.05 -11.06 4.76
C PHE A 488 -32.25 -9.96 5.80
N LYS A 489 -33.45 -9.95 6.38
CA LYS A 489 -33.84 -9.19 7.57
C LYS A 489 -34.74 -10.06 8.44
N PRO A 490 -34.63 -10.02 9.79
CA PRO A 490 -33.59 -9.32 10.56
C PRO A 490 -32.18 -9.90 10.31
N ASN A 491 -31.14 -9.16 10.69
CA ASN A 491 -29.74 -9.51 10.44
C ASN A 491 -28.86 -9.54 11.70
N GLU A 492 -29.45 -9.49 12.91
CA GLU A 492 -28.71 -9.60 14.16
C GLU A 492 -29.24 -10.78 14.99
N ASN A 493 -28.32 -11.51 15.62
CA ASN A 493 -28.61 -12.77 16.33
C ASN A 493 -29.35 -13.78 15.44
N VAL A 494 -28.86 -13.97 14.22
CA VAL A 494 -29.47 -14.83 13.19
C VAL A 494 -28.48 -15.84 12.61
N VAL A 495 -29.02 -16.85 11.95
CA VAL A 495 -28.28 -17.82 11.13
C VAL A 495 -28.88 -17.88 9.72
N ALA A 496 -28.05 -18.12 8.73
CA ALA A 496 -28.47 -18.47 7.38
C ALA A 496 -27.62 -19.63 6.85
N TYR A 497 -28.12 -20.29 5.82
CA TYR A 497 -27.40 -21.32 5.09
C TYR A 497 -27.06 -20.82 3.69
N ALA A 498 -25.93 -21.27 3.17
CA ALA A 498 -25.53 -21.15 1.78
C ALA A 498 -25.14 -22.53 1.25
N PHE A 499 -25.73 -22.93 0.12
CA PHE A 499 -25.52 -24.22 -0.51
C PHE A 499 -25.01 -24.05 -1.95
N CYS A 500 -24.00 -24.81 -2.35
CA CYS A 500 -23.58 -24.94 -3.74
C CYS A 500 -23.06 -26.35 -4.03
N ASN A 501 -22.80 -26.62 -5.32
CA ASN A 501 -22.16 -27.84 -5.77
C ASN A 501 -20.75 -27.51 -6.30
N ILE A 502 -19.73 -28.09 -5.67
CA ILE A 502 -18.34 -27.98 -6.12
C ILE A 502 -18.08 -29.07 -7.15
N LYS A 503 -17.74 -28.67 -8.37
CA LYS A 503 -17.35 -29.60 -9.44
C LYS A 503 -15.86 -29.95 -9.33
N SER A 504 -15.56 -31.25 -9.39
CA SER A 504 -14.20 -31.77 -9.47
C SER A 504 -14.04 -32.68 -10.68
N ASP A 505 -12.93 -32.56 -11.40
CA ASP A 505 -12.59 -33.36 -12.57
C ASP A 505 -11.99 -34.74 -12.21
N ALA A 506 -11.51 -34.89 -10.99
CA ALA A 506 -10.89 -36.09 -10.45
C ALA A 506 -11.23 -36.32 -8.97
N ASN A 507 -10.96 -37.53 -8.48
CA ASN A 507 -10.89 -37.80 -7.05
C ASN A 507 -9.60 -37.17 -6.51
N ARG A 508 -9.72 -36.21 -5.61
CA ARG A 508 -8.57 -35.41 -5.15
C ARG A 508 -8.77 -34.91 -3.73
N THR A 509 -7.66 -34.66 -3.07
CA THR A 509 -7.64 -33.82 -1.87
C THR A 509 -7.56 -32.37 -2.32
N ALA A 510 -8.40 -31.52 -1.74
CA ALA A 510 -8.44 -30.08 -1.96
C ALA A 510 -8.39 -29.36 -0.61
N VAL A 511 -8.09 -28.07 -0.62
CA VAL A 511 -8.18 -27.24 0.59
C VAL A 511 -9.28 -26.22 0.37
N LEU A 512 -10.20 -26.08 1.31
CA LEU A 512 -11.16 -24.98 1.33
C LEU A 512 -10.56 -23.82 2.11
N ASP A 513 -10.59 -22.63 1.53
CA ASP A 513 -10.39 -21.37 2.25
C ASP A 513 -11.77 -20.80 2.56
N VAL A 514 -12.10 -20.74 3.85
CA VAL A 514 -13.44 -20.41 4.33
C VAL A 514 -13.40 -19.35 5.42
N SER A 515 -14.39 -18.47 5.40
CA SER A 515 -14.58 -17.43 6.42
C SER A 515 -16.06 -17.07 6.53
N SER A 516 -16.41 -16.46 7.65
CA SER A 516 -17.72 -15.84 7.92
C SER A 516 -17.52 -14.56 8.71
N ASP A 517 -18.61 -13.83 8.95
CA ASP A 517 -18.61 -12.71 9.90
C ASP A 517 -18.39 -13.26 11.32
N ASP A 518 -19.43 -13.70 12.02
CA ASP A 518 -19.29 -14.46 13.26
C ASP A 518 -18.97 -15.95 12.96
N GLY A 519 -19.67 -16.88 13.60
CA GLY A 519 -19.38 -18.30 13.49
C GLY A 519 -19.84 -18.93 12.17
N ASN A 520 -19.18 -20.02 11.79
CA ASN A 520 -19.67 -20.88 10.71
C ASN A 520 -19.53 -22.38 10.99
N LYS A 521 -20.28 -23.16 10.24
CA LYS A 521 -20.13 -24.61 10.13
C LYS A 521 -20.22 -25.01 8.67
N VAL A 522 -19.36 -25.91 8.22
CA VAL A 522 -19.26 -26.29 6.80
C VAL A 522 -19.37 -27.80 6.65
N TRP A 523 -20.14 -28.23 5.67
CA TRP A 523 -20.25 -29.62 5.24
C TRP A 523 -19.81 -29.77 3.79
N ILE A 524 -19.07 -30.84 3.51
CA ILE A 524 -18.73 -31.29 2.16
C ILE A 524 -19.11 -32.74 2.04
N ASN A 525 -19.82 -33.09 0.97
CA ASN A 525 -20.28 -34.46 0.76
C ASN A 525 -21.00 -35.03 1.99
N HIS A 526 -21.87 -34.22 2.61
CA HIS A 526 -22.68 -34.58 3.78
C HIS A 526 -21.91 -34.82 5.08
N GLN A 527 -20.60 -34.56 5.10
CA GLN A 527 -19.75 -34.67 6.29
C GLN A 527 -19.36 -33.28 6.77
N ASP A 528 -19.42 -33.04 8.08
CA ASP A 528 -18.93 -31.81 8.66
C ASP A 528 -17.41 -31.75 8.57
N VAL A 529 -16.89 -30.66 8.05
CA VAL A 529 -15.45 -30.44 7.84
C VAL A 529 -14.92 -29.26 8.65
N LEU A 530 -15.81 -28.38 9.12
CA LEU A 530 -15.45 -27.23 9.94
C LEU A 530 -16.58 -26.87 10.90
N LEU A 531 -16.20 -26.54 12.14
CA LEU A 531 -16.99 -25.77 13.09
C LEU A 531 -16.09 -24.64 13.63
N ASP A 532 -16.48 -23.39 13.40
CA ASP A 532 -15.74 -22.19 13.80
C ASP A 532 -16.64 -21.28 14.65
N HIS A 533 -16.25 -21.07 15.91
CA HIS A 533 -16.94 -20.20 16.87
C HIS A 533 -16.08 -18.94 17.11
N ASN A 534 -16.07 -18.01 16.17
CA ASN A 534 -15.33 -16.76 16.26
C ASN A 534 -16.25 -15.55 16.02
N HIS A 535 -15.92 -14.41 16.63
CA HIS A 535 -16.66 -13.15 16.47
C HIS A 535 -15.80 -12.15 15.70
N ARG A 536 -16.09 -11.93 14.42
CA ARG A 536 -15.21 -11.18 13.53
C ARG A 536 -15.95 -10.66 12.30
N LYS A 537 -15.20 -10.08 11.38
CA LYS A 537 -15.65 -9.80 10.01
C LYS A 537 -15.19 -10.92 9.08
N VAL A 538 -15.82 -11.02 7.92
CA VAL A 538 -15.35 -11.91 6.83
C VAL A 538 -13.97 -11.46 6.32
N TRP A 539 -13.01 -12.39 6.23
CA TRP A 539 -11.70 -12.17 5.59
C TRP A 539 -11.37 -13.27 4.58
N GLU A 540 -10.51 -12.95 3.60
CA GLU A 540 -9.91 -13.96 2.72
C GLU A 540 -8.69 -14.63 3.38
N GLY A 541 -8.46 -15.92 3.12
CA GLY A 541 -7.23 -16.60 3.52
C GLY A 541 -7.15 -16.99 4.99
N GLU A 542 -8.28 -17.13 5.66
CA GLU A 542 -8.34 -17.20 7.12
C GLU A 542 -8.32 -18.63 7.66
N ARG A 543 -9.21 -19.50 7.16
CA ARG A 543 -9.32 -20.87 7.62
C ARG A 543 -9.18 -21.85 6.47
N LEU A 544 -8.09 -22.61 6.52
CA LEU A 544 -7.79 -23.66 5.54
C LEU A 544 -8.25 -25.01 6.09
N VAL A 545 -9.12 -25.68 5.35
CA VAL A 545 -9.70 -26.98 5.71
C VAL A 545 -9.41 -27.97 4.59
N GLU A 546 -8.66 -29.04 4.87
CA GLU A 546 -8.45 -30.11 3.90
C GLU A 546 -9.73 -30.94 3.75
N VAL A 547 -10.15 -31.18 2.50
CA VAL A 547 -11.35 -31.94 2.17
C VAL A 547 -11.09 -32.91 1.04
N ARG A 548 -11.87 -34.00 1.00
CA ARG A 548 -11.87 -34.94 -0.11
C ARG A 548 -12.96 -34.56 -1.10
N LEU A 549 -12.57 -34.27 -2.34
CA LEU A 549 -13.49 -34.10 -3.46
C LEU A 549 -13.48 -35.35 -4.33
N TYR A 550 -14.67 -35.85 -4.66
CA TYR A 550 -14.87 -36.92 -5.62
C TYR A 550 -15.07 -36.33 -7.00
N LYS A 551 -14.66 -37.06 -8.04
CA LYS A 551 -14.94 -36.71 -9.43
C LYS A 551 -16.44 -36.52 -9.62
N GLY A 552 -16.85 -35.39 -10.19
CA GLY A 552 -18.25 -35.01 -10.35
C GLY A 552 -18.65 -33.87 -9.41
N SER A 553 -19.89 -33.93 -8.92
CA SER A 553 -20.49 -32.90 -8.06
C SER A 553 -20.30 -33.24 -6.59
N ASN A 554 -19.87 -32.26 -5.80
CA ASN A 554 -19.68 -32.40 -4.37
C ASN A 554 -20.56 -31.36 -3.66
N PRO A 555 -21.63 -31.74 -2.95
CA PRO A 555 -22.48 -30.79 -2.26
C PRO A 555 -21.70 -30.12 -1.13
N CYS A 556 -21.85 -28.80 -1.06
CA CYS A 556 -21.24 -27.93 -0.06
C CYS A 556 -22.34 -27.13 0.62
N LEU A 557 -22.46 -27.29 1.94
CA LEU A 557 -23.36 -26.49 2.78
C LEU A 557 -22.53 -25.66 3.75
N MET A 558 -22.83 -24.39 3.87
CA MET A 558 -22.31 -23.50 4.90
C MET A 558 -23.47 -23.01 5.75
N LYS A 559 -23.26 -22.98 7.07
CA LYS A 559 -24.13 -22.34 8.04
C LYS A 559 -23.38 -21.15 8.61
N ILE A 560 -24.01 -19.98 8.60
CA ILE A 560 -23.36 -18.69 8.86
C ILE A 560 -24.15 -17.95 9.93
N GLU A 561 -23.53 -17.79 11.10
CA GLU A 561 -24.07 -17.05 12.24
C GLU A 561 -23.75 -15.56 12.12
N ASN A 562 -24.65 -14.74 12.66
CA ASN A 562 -24.46 -13.31 12.84
C ASN A 562 -25.02 -12.85 14.18
N ARG A 563 -24.23 -12.12 14.96
CA ARG A 563 -24.60 -11.51 16.23
C ARG A 563 -24.93 -10.05 16.04
N ALA A 564 -24.07 -9.28 15.38
CA ALA A 564 -24.27 -7.86 15.09
C ALA A 564 -23.31 -7.36 13.99
N GLY A 565 -23.65 -6.25 13.32
CA GLY A 565 -22.74 -5.58 12.39
C GLY A 565 -22.87 -6.05 10.93
N GLY A 566 -21.75 -6.49 10.34
CA GLY A 566 -21.71 -7.09 9.00
C GLY A 566 -22.53 -8.39 8.94
N TRP A 567 -22.69 -8.99 7.76
CA TRP A 567 -23.13 -10.39 7.67
C TRP A 567 -22.78 -10.95 6.32
N GLY A 568 -21.87 -11.92 6.29
CA GLY A 568 -21.45 -12.55 5.06
C GLY A 568 -20.66 -13.83 5.26
N PHE A 569 -20.27 -14.40 4.13
CA PHE A 569 -19.52 -15.64 4.07
C PHE A 569 -18.52 -15.64 2.93
N TYR A 570 -17.58 -16.57 3.00
CA TYR A 570 -16.51 -16.74 2.06
C TYR A 570 -16.21 -18.22 1.86
N LEU A 571 -16.12 -18.67 0.60
CA LEU A 571 -15.56 -19.97 0.29
C LEU A 571 -14.85 -19.99 -1.05
N ARG A 572 -13.65 -20.58 -1.05
CA ARG A 572 -12.86 -20.87 -2.24
C ARG A 572 -12.26 -22.27 -2.14
N VAL A 573 -12.19 -22.95 -3.27
CA VAL A 573 -11.58 -24.28 -3.40
C VAL A 573 -10.18 -24.11 -3.98
N LEU A 574 -9.19 -24.51 -3.21
CA LEU A 574 -7.79 -24.38 -3.54
C LEU A 574 -7.26 -25.66 -4.20
N GLY A 575 -6.46 -25.47 -5.25
CA GLY A 575 -5.87 -26.56 -6.00
C GLY A 575 -4.68 -27.20 -5.29
N ASN A 576 -4.44 -28.50 -5.50
CA ASN A 576 -3.16 -29.16 -5.14
C ASN A 576 -2.24 -29.24 -6.36
#